data_AF-A0A0X8VCR0-F1
#
_entry.id   AF-A0A0X8VCR0-F1
#
_cell.length_a   1.000
_cell.length_b   1.000
_cell.length_c   1.000
_cell.angle_alpha   90.00
_cell.angle_beta   90.00
_cell.angle_gamma   90.00
#
_symmetry.space_group_name_H-M   'P 1'
#
loop_
_entity.id
_entity.type
_entity.pdbx_description
1 polymer ?
#
loop_
_entity_poly.entity_id
_entity_poly.type
_entity_poly.pdbx_seq_one_letter_code
_entity_poly.pdbx_strand_id
1 'polypeptide(L)'
;MLDFMTENILASSTTTGITLSAFLLCVATGLGIGFLLVLTYRRKSKSSPGFLVTLALLPAVVAMIILMVNGNLGAGVAVAGTFSLVRFRSVPGTAKEICAIFIAMAAGLAVGMGYLIVAVLFTLILALAEMFYNTKKMQEFCGATQERQLRITIPEDLDYTEIFDDIFQKYLKSFELAEVKTTNMGSLFRLTYQVVVKEGVAEKKMMDAIRVRNGNLEISFSRPLNHNEL
;
A
#
# COMPACT_ATOMS: atom_id res chain seq x y z
N MET A 1 22.06 22.65 24.50
CA MET A 1 20.60 22.42 24.32
C MET A 1 20.33 21.34 23.27
N LEU A 2 21.10 21.26 22.18
CA LEU A 2 21.05 20.10 21.27
C LEU A 2 21.58 18.79 21.91
N ASP A 3 22.49 18.86 22.89
CA ASP A 3 23.09 17.66 23.50
C ASP A 3 22.07 16.76 24.22
N PHE A 4 21.03 17.35 24.82
CA PHE A 4 19.92 16.63 25.46
C PHE A 4 19.04 15.86 24.47
N MET A 5 19.11 16.17 23.18
CA MET A 5 18.38 15.44 22.14
C MET A 5 19.23 14.35 21.47
N THR A 6 20.57 14.48 21.52
CA THR A 6 21.52 13.52 20.93
C THR A 6 21.90 12.38 21.87
N GLU A 7 21.95 12.62 23.17
CA GLU A 7 22.16 11.55 24.15
C GLU A 7 20.87 10.78 24.42
N ASN A 8 21.00 9.50 24.72
CA ASN A 8 19.87 8.69 25.16
C ASN A 8 19.28 9.32 26.44
N ILE A 9 18.09 9.90 26.32
CA ILE A 9 17.42 10.63 27.42
C ILE A 9 17.19 9.71 28.64
N LEU A 10 17.10 8.39 28.43
CA LEU A 10 16.96 7.42 29.51
C LEU A 10 18.29 7.02 30.17
N ALA A 11 19.45 7.27 29.56
CA ALA A 11 20.74 6.93 30.14
C ALA A 11 21.04 7.75 31.41
N SER A 12 20.55 9.00 31.49
CA SER A 12 20.69 9.87 32.67
C SER A 12 19.68 9.56 33.79
N SER A 13 18.75 8.62 33.59
CA SER A 13 17.58 8.39 34.46
C SER A 13 17.77 7.26 35.49
N THR A 14 18.97 6.72 35.65
CA THR A 14 19.23 5.45 36.36
C THR A 14 18.92 5.48 37.86
N THR A 15 18.64 6.64 38.46
CA THR A 15 18.46 6.79 39.91
C THR A 15 17.13 7.40 40.38
N THR A 16 16.30 8.00 39.51
CA THR A 16 15.09 8.74 39.94
C THR A 16 13.78 8.39 39.23
N GLY A 17 13.77 7.35 38.39
CA GLY A 17 12.59 6.99 37.60
C GLY A 17 12.36 7.92 36.40
N ILE A 18 11.37 7.58 35.57
CA ILE A 18 11.06 8.31 34.34
C ILE A 18 10.54 9.71 34.70
N THR A 19 11.27 10.75 34.31
CA THR A 19 10.83 12.13 34.51
C THR A 19 9.61 12.43 33.64
N LEU A 20 8.59 13.12 34.19
CA LEU A 20 7.38 13.50 33.45
C LEU A 20 7.69 14.27 32.15
N SER A 21 8.78 15.04 32.13
CA SER A 21 9.29 15.74 30.95
C SER A 21 9.74 14.77 29.85
N ALA A 22 10.51 13.73 30.17
CA ALA A 22 10.97 12.73 29.21
C ALA A 22 9.80 11.93 28.63
N PHE A 23 8.81 11.61 29.47
CA PHE A 23 7.56 10.97 29.05
C PHE A 23 6.80 11.81 28.03
N LEU A 24 6.50 13.06 28.35
CA LEU A 24 5.77 13.98 27.48
C LEU A 24 6.51 14.18 26.15
N LEU A 25 7.84 14.22 26.20
CA LEU A 25 8.68 14.43 25.02
C LEU A 25 8.72 13.18 24.12
N CYS A 26 8.73 11.96 24.67
CA CYS A 26 8.59 10.71 23.91
C CYS A 26 7.21 10.60 23.23
N VAL A 27 6.13 10.94 23.95
CA VAL A 27 4.78 10.91 23.38
C VAL A 27 4.62 11.97 22.28
N ALA A 28 5.10 13.19 22.50
CA ALA A 28 5.03 14.27 21.52
C ALA A 28 5.84 13.95 20.25
N THR A 29 7.04 13.39 20.38
CA THR A 29 7.86 12.96 19.24
C THR A 29 7.23 11.77 18.50
N GLY A 30 6.68 10.79 19.21
CA GLY A 30 5.95 9.67 18.61
C GLY A 30 4.73 10.14 17.79
N LEU A 31 3.94 11.08 18.32
CA LEU A 31 2.82 11.69 17.59
C LEU A 31 3.30 12.53 16.40
N GLY A 32 4.41 13.26 16.53
CA GLY A 32 5.00 14.03 15.43
C GLY A 32 5.46 13.13 14.28
N ILE A 33 6.10 12.00 14.60
CA ILE A 33 6.50 10.97 13.64
C ILE A 33 5.26 10.36 12.96
N GLY A 34 4.23 10.01 13.73
CA GLY A 34 2.98 9.49 13.20
C GLY A 34 2.29 10.46 12.24
N PHE A 35 2.29 11.76 12.57
CA PHE A 35 1.76 12.80 11.70
C PHE A 35 2.56 12.92 10.39
N LEU A 36 3.89 12.88 10.46
CA LEU A 36 4.76 12.89 9.27
C LEU A 36 4.48 11.69 8.35
N LEU A 37 4.33 10.50 8.91
CA LEU A 37 3.99 9.28 8.17
C LEU A 37 2.62 9.39 7.49
N VAL A 38 1.60 9.94 8.17
CA VAL A 38 0.29 10.15 7.55
C VAL A 38 0.37 11.15 6.39
N LEU A 39 1.15 12.22 6.54
CA LEU A 39 1.30 13.23 5.49
C LEU A 39 1.94 12.65 4.22
N THR A 40 2.96 11.80 4.36
CA THR A 40 3.60 11.13 3.22
C THR A 40 2.67 10.10 2.59
N TYR A 41 1.93 9.34 3.41
CA TYR A 41 0.98 8.34 2.93
C TYR A 41 -0.20 8.92 2.17
N ARG A 42 -0.84 9.94 2.74
CA ARG A 42 -2.04 10.57 2.18
C ARG A 42 -1.77 11.24 0.82
N ARG A 43 -0.55 11.70 0.58
CA ARG A 43 -0.18 12.34 -0.69
C ARG A 43 -0.21 11.41 -1.90
N LYS A 44 -0.05 10.10 -1.71
CA LYS A 44 0.12 9.16 -2.84
C LYS A 44 -0.74 7.89 -2.79
N SER A 45 -1.43 7.60 -1.69
CA SER A 45 -2.26 6.38 -1.57
C SER A 45 -3.72 6.71 -1.30
N LYS A 46 -4.63 5.99 -1.96
CA LYS A 46 -6.06 5.94 -1.59
C LYS A 46 -6.22 4.97 -0.42
N SER A 47 -5.76 5.35 0.77
CA SER A 47 -5.93 4.54 1.97
C SER A 47 -7.23 4.87 2.69
N SER A 48 -7.75 3.89 3.43
CA SER A 48 -8.95 4.10 4.25
C SER A 48 -8.69 5.15 5.34
N PRO A 49 -9.70 5.99 5.69
CA PRO A 49 -9.53 7.00 6.73
C PRO A 49 -9.19 6.37 8.09
N GLY A 50 -9.72 5.18 8.37
CA GLY A 50 -9.41 4.42 9.58
C GLY A 50 -7.94 4.03 9.68
N PHE A 51 -7.33 3.58 8.57
CA PHE A 51 -5.92 3.22 8.52
C PHE A 51 -4.99 4.42 8.80
N LEU A 52 -5.32 5.60 8.29
CA LEU A 52 -4.51 6.79 8.54
C LEU A 52 -4.51 7.19 10.02
N VAL A 53 -5.66 7.08 10.70
CA VAL A 53 -5.76 7.38 12.13
C VAL A 53 -4.95 6.37 12.95
N THR A 54 -5.05 5.08 12.64
CA THR A 54 -4.27 4.06 13.36
C THR A 54 -2.77 4.23 13.12
N LEU A 55 -2.36 4.55 11.90
CA LEU A 55 -0.96 4.80 11.56
C LEU A 55 -0.37 6.00 12.32
N ALA A 56 -1.16 7.06 12.55
CA ALA A 56 -0.73 8.23 13.32
C ALA A 56 -0.51 7.91 14.81
N LEU A 57 -1.38 7.09 15.39
CA LEU A 57 -1.33 6.77 16.82
C LEU A 57 -0.32 5.66 17.15
N LEU A 58 -0.03 4.78 16.20
CA LEU A 58 0.79 3.59 16.41
C LEU A 58 2.18 3.88 17.00
N PRO A 59 2.99 4.85 16.50
CA PRO A 59 4.31 5.11 17.07
C PRO A 59 4.27 5.57 18.53
N ALA A 60 3.27 6.36 18.90
CA ALA A 60 3.11 6.85 20.27
C ALA A 60 2.72 5.70 21.22
N VAL A 61 1.83 4.81 20.79
CA VAL A 61 1.45 3.60 21.55
C VAL A 61 2.65 2.68 21.75
N VAL A 62 3.43 2.43 20.68
CA VAL A 62 4.62 1.57 20.76
C VAL A 62 5.69 2.19 21.66
N ALA A 63 5.94 3.49 21.54
CA ALA A 63 6.90 4.21 22.38
C ALA A 63 6.53 4.09 23.87
N MET A 64 5.25 4.26 24.20
CA MET A 64 4.72 4.09 25.56
C MET A 64 4.97 2.69 26.12
N ILE A 65 4.66 1.66 25.33
CA ILE A 65 4.84 0.27 25.73
C ILE A 65 6.32 -0.01 26.04
N ILE A 66 7.24 0.42 25.17
CA ILE A 66 8.68 0.21 25.39
C ILE A 66 9.22 1.02 26.56
N LEU A 67 8.72 2.24 26.75
CA LEU A 67 9.09 3.07 27.88
C LEU A 67 8.70 2.42 29.22
N MET A 68 7.53 1.78 29.29
CA MET A 68 7.09 1.03 30.49
C MET A 68 7.89 -0.24 30.76
N VAL A 69 8.45 -0.84 29.71
CA VAL A 69 9.27 -2.05 29.79
C VAL A 69 10.74 -1.72 30.11
N ASN A 70 11.16 -0.47 29.91
CA ASN A 70 12.53 -0.05 30.09
C ASN A 70 13.01 -0.30 31.54
N GLY A 71 14.01 -1.17 31.71
CA GLY A 71 14.52 -1.58 33.02
C GLY A 71 13.95 -2.91 33.57
N ASN A 72 12.94 -3.52 32.93
CA ASN A 72 12.42 -4.83 33.32
C ASN A 72 12.24 -5.76 32.11
N LEU A 73 13.26 -6.60 31.86
CA LEU A 73 13.26 -7.60 30.79
C LEU A 73 12.04 -8.54 30.86
N GLY A 74 11.56 -8.88 32.07
CA GLY A 74 10.38 -9.72 32.27
C GLY A 74 9.09 -9.06 31.78
N ALA A 75 8.94 -7.75 32.01
CA ALA A 75 7.81 -6.98 31.50
C ALA A 75 7.81 -6.94 29.96
N GLY A 76 8.99 -6.84 29.34
CA GLY A 76 9.12 -6.85 27.88
C GLY A 76 8.71 -8.16 27.24
N VAL A 77 9.13 -9.28 27.84
CA VAL A 77 8.71 -10.62 27.41
C VAL A 77 7.19 -10.80 27.61
N ALA A 78 6.63 -10.30 28.71
CA ALA A 78 5.18 -10.38 28.97
C ALA A 78 4.36 -9.57 27.95
N VAL A 79 4.83 -8.38 27.56
CA VAL A 79 4.22 -7.56 26.51
C VAL A 79 4.28 -8.29 25.16
N ALA A 80 5.45 -8.82 24.77
CA ALA A 80 5.60 -9.58 23.53
C ALA A 80 4.69 -10.83 23.50
N GLY A 81 4.59 -11.53 24.62
CA GLY A 81 3.67 -12.66 24.80
C GLY A 81 2.20 -12.26 24.75
N THR A 82 1.84 -11.09 25.26
CA THR A 82 0.46 -10.59 25.19
C THR A 82 0.10 -10.17 23.76
N PHE A 83 1.01 -9.51 23.03
CA PHE A 83 0.81 -9.15 21.63
C PHE A 83 0.65 -10.37 20.72
N SER A 84 1.34 -11.49 21.00
CA SER A 84 1.18 -12.72 20.21
C SER A 84 -0.17 -13.40 20.40
N LEU A 85 -0.89 -13.09 21.49
CA LEU A 85 -2.26 -13.55 21.73
C LEU A 85 -3.31 -12.70 21.00
N VAL A 86 -2.98 -11.46 20.60
CA VAL A 86 -3.90 -10.58 19.88
C VAL A 86 -4.06 -11.08 18.45
N ARG A 87 -5.22 -11.68 18.15
CA ARG A 87 -5.57 -12.12 16.80
C ARG A 87 -6.29 -10.99 16.06
N PHE A 88 -5.60 -10.38 15.10
CA PHE A 88 -6.25 -9.51 14.13
C PHE A 88 -7.06 -10.37 13.14
N ARG A 89 -8.39 -10.35 13.27
CA ARG A 89 -9.32 -11.03 12.35
C ARG A 89 -9.61 -10.23 11.06
N SER A 90 -8.83 -9.18 10.80
CA SER A 90 -9.01 -8.31 9.64
C SER A 90 -8.13 -8.81 8.49
N VAL A 91 -8.62 -8.64 7.26
CA VAL A 91 -7.82 -8.89 6.05
C VAL A 91 -6.53 -8.06 6.17
N PRO A 92 -5.35 -8.65 5.98
CA PRO A 92 -4.11 -7.90 5.98
C PRO A 92 -4.22 -6.79 4.93
N GLY A 93 -3.93 -5.56 5.33
CA GLY A 93 -3.95 -4.42 4.39
C GLY A 93 -2.98 -4.64 3.24
N THR A 94 -2.99 -3.74 2.27
CA THR A 94 -2.10 -3.83 1.10
C THR A 94 -0.63 -3.96 1.54
N ALA A 95 0.22 -4.62 0.74
CA ALA A 95 1.65 -4.79 1.08
C ALA A 95 2.34 -3.47 1.45
N LYS A 96 1.91 -2.38 0.80
CA LYS A 96 2.34 -1.03 1.11
C LYS A 96 1.95 -0.64 2.55
N GLU A 97 0.67 -0.74 2.90
CA GLU A 97 0.13 -0.42 4.23
C GLU A 97 0.81 -1.22 5.35
N ILE A 98 1.15 -2.49 5.10
CA ILE A 98 1.93 -3.31 6.03
C ILE A 98 3.32 -2.72 6.24
N CYS A 99 4.01 -2.34 5.16
CA CYS A 99 5.33 -1.70 5.25
C CYS A 99 5.28 -0.41 6.10
N ALA A 100 4.25 0.42 5.91
CA ALA A 100 4.06 1.63 6.71
C ALA A 100 3.89 1.36 8.21
N ILE A 101 3.13 0.32 8.56
CA ILE A 101 2.96 -0.12 9.95
C ILE A 101 4.32 -0.50 10.55
N PHE A 102 5.16 -1.24 9.81
CA PHE A 102 6.49 -1.61 10.30
C PHE A 102 7.40 -0.40 10.49
N ILE A 103 7.36 0.58 9.59
CA ILE A 103 8.12 1.83 9.72
C ILE A 103 7.67 2.60 10.97
N ALA A 104 6.35 2.74 11.15
CA ALA A 104 5.77 3.39 12.32
C ALA A 104 6.15 2.69 13.63
N MET A 105 6.11 1.36 13.65
CA MET A 105 6.49 0.55 14.80
C MET A 105 7.98 0.69 15.11
N ALA A 106 8.86 0.56 14.12
CA ALA A 106 10.30 0.71 14.30
C ALA A 106 10.67 2.10 14.84
N ALA A 107 10.02 3.15 14.33
CA ALA A 107 10.20 4.51 14.83
C ALA A 107 9.71 4.65 16.29
N GLY A 108 8.55 4.08 16.62
CA GLY A 108 8.04 4.05 18.00
C GLY A 108 8.95 3.31 18.97
N LEU A 109 9.56 2.18 18.55
CA LEU A 109 10.55 1.45 19.34
C LEU A 109 11.78 2.32 19.64
N ALA A 110 12.31 3.03 18.63
CA ALA A 110 13.46 3.92 18.81
C ALA A 110 13.14 5.08 19.76
N VAL A 111 11.95 5.68 19.65
CA VAL A 111 11.47 6.71 20.58
C VAL A 111 11.35 6.17 22.01
N GLY A 112 10.72 5.00 22.19
CA GLY A 112 10.56 4.39 23.52
C GLY A 112 11.86 3.96 24.19
N MET A 113 12.92 3.71 23.40
CA MET A 113 14.27 3.47 23.92
C MET A 113 15.04 4.75 24.29
N GLY A 114 14.48 5.93 24.00
CA GLY A 114 15.10 7.24 24.29
C GLY A 114 15.93 7.84 23.15
N TYR A 115 15.99 7.21 21.97
CA TYR A 115 16.74 7.66 20.81
C TYR A 115 15.90 8.52 19.85
N LEU A 116 15.56 9.73 20.28
CA LEU A 116 14.60 10.57 19.57
C LEU A 116 15.10 11.07 18.21
N ILE A 117 16.33 11.58 18.14
CA ILE A 117 16.89 12.08 16.88
C ILE A 117 17.03 10.95 15.86
N VAL A 118 17.47 9.77 16.31
CA VAL A 118 17.62 8.60 15.45
C VAL A 118 16.25 8.18 14.89
N ALA A 119 15.21 8.18 15.73
CA ALA A 119 13.85 7.86 15.29
C ALA A 119 13.36 8.83 14.20
N VAL A 120 13.55 10.15 14.40
CA VAL A 120 13.14 11.17 13.43
C VAL A 120 13.91 11.03 12.11
N LEU A 121 15.23 10.86 12.17
CA LEU A 121 16.07 10.68 10.97
C LEU A 121 15.69 9.40 10.22
N PHE A 122 15.50 8.29 10.94
CA PHE A 122 15.07 7.02 10.37
C PHE A 122 13.72 7.14 9.65
N THR A 123 12.72 7.75 10.30
CA THR A 123 11.42 8.00 9.68
C THR A 123 11.56 8.88 8.43
N LEU A 124 12.38 9.92 8.49
CA LEU A 124 12.55 10.86 7.37
C LEU A 124 13.21 10.18 6.16
N ILE A 125 14.23 9.35 6.38
CA ILE A 125 14.90 8.59 5.32
C ILE A 125 13.92 7.61 4.66
N LEU A 126 13.17 6.83 5.45
CA LEU A 126 12.23 5.86 4.90
C LEU A 126 11.03 6.51 4.24
N ALA A 127 10.53 7.61 4.77
CA ALA A 127 9.47 8.39 4.13
C ALA A 127 9.91 8.96 2.77
N LEU A 128 11.17 9.43 2.65
CA LEU A 128 11.75 9.88 1.39
C LEU A 128 11.93 8.72 0.40
N ALA A 129 12.42 7.57 0.88
CA ALA A 129 12.56 6.37 0.06
C ALA A 129 11.19 5.92 -0.48
N GLU A 130 10.17 5.84 0.37
CA GLU A 130 8.80 5.50 -0.03
C GLU A 130 8.25 6.51 -1.07
N MET A 131 8.54 7.80 -0.88
CA MET A 131 8.15 8.83 -1.84
C MET A 131 8.83 8.62 -3.19
N PHE A 132 10.11 8.24 -3.20
CA PHE A 132 10.90 7.97 -4.40
C PHE A 132 10.38 6.75 -5.16
N TYR A 133 10.25 5.60 -4.48
CA TYR A 133 9.77 4.35 -5.08
C TYR A 133 8.34 4.46 -5.62
N ASN A 134 7.48 5.22 -4.93
CA ASN A 134 6.10 5.40 -5.36
C ASN A 134 5.95 6.51 -6.42
N THR A 135 6.99 6.78 -7.22
CA THR A 135 6.95 7.71 -8.36
C THR A 135 6.59 6.96 -9.63
N LYS A 136 5.75 7.55 -10.49
CA LYS A 136 5.25 6.91 -11.73
C LYS A 136 6.35 6.26 -12.57
N LYS A 137 7.52 6.90 -12.68
CA LYS A 137 8.69 6.38 -13.40
C LYS A 137 9.25 5.08 -12.81
N MET A 138 9.24 4.93 -11.49
CA MET A 138 9.69 3.70 -10.82
C MET A 138 8.61 2.62 -10.82
N GLN A 139 7.34 3.00 -10.75
CA GLN A 139 6.23 2.07 -10.97
C GLN A 139 6.30 1.46 -12.38
N GLU A 140 6.54 2.28 -13.41
CA GLU A 140 6.74 1.81 -14.79
C GLU A 140 8.00 0.93 -14.91
N PHE A 141 9.10 1.29 -14.23
CA PHE A 141 10.34 0.49 -14.23
C PHE A 141 10.17 -0.88 -13.54
N CYS A 142 9.37 -0.94 -12.46
CA CYS A 142 9.05 -2.18 -11.75
C CYS A 142 7.89 -2.97 -12.36
N GLY A 143 7.42 -2.62 -13.57
CA GLY A 143 6.40 -3.38 -14.29
C GLY A 143 4.97 -3.17 -13.78
N ALA A 144 4.68 -2.09 -13.04
CA ALA A 144 3.31 -1.71 -12.69
C ALA A 144 2.61 -1.13 -13.93
N THR A 145 2.32 -2.01 -14.88
CA THR A 145 1.61 -1.68 -16.09
C THR A 145 0.16 -1.42 -15.74
N GLN A 146 -0.45 -0.39 -16.33
CA GLN A 146 -1.87 -0.05 -16.15
C GLN A 146 -2.73 -1.11 -16.84
N GLU A 147 -2.74 -2.32 -16.31
CA GLU A 147 -3.53 -3.44 -16.80
C GLU A 147 -5.01 -3.12 -16.60
N ARG A 148 -5.76 -3.19 -17.68
CA ARG A 148 -7.21 -2.99 -17.72
C ARG A 148 -7.85 -4.30 -18.13
N GLN A 149 -9.04 -4.56 -17.62
CA GLN A 149 -9.80 -5.72 -18.02
C GLN A 149 -10.74 -5.33 -19.17
N LEU A 150 -10.61 -6.01 -20.30
CA LEU A 150 -11.51 -5.89 -21.43
C LEU A 150 -12.31 -7.19 -21.53
N ARG A 151 -13.63 -7.12 -21.35
CA ARG A 151 -14.50 -8.29 -21.54
C ARG A 151 -15.30 -8.13 -22.81
N ILE A 152 -15.24 -9.13 -23.67
CA ILE A 152 -15.91 -9.17 -24.97
C ILE A 152 -16.77 -10.43 -25.01
N THR A 153 -18.04 -10.30 -25.39
CA THR A 153 -18.94 -11.45 -25.56
C THR A 153 -19.14 -11.73 -27.03
N ILE A 154 -18.63 -12.85 -27.55
CA ILE A 154 -18.74 -13.27 -28.96
C ILE A 154 -19.74 -14.43 -29.13
N PRO A 155 -20.32 -14.62 -30.33
CA PRO A 155 -21.10 -15.83 -30.63
C PRO A 155 -20.19 -17.05 -30.82
N GLU A 156 -20.74 -18.26 -30.61
CA GLU A 156 -20.01 -19.53 -30.77
C GLU A 156 -19.44 -19.74 -32.19
N ASP A 157 -20.12 -19.18 -33.21
CA ASP A 157 -19.70 -19.27 -34.62
C ASP A 157 -18.48 -18.42 -34.99
N LEU A 158 -17.97 -17.58 -34.07
CA LEU A 158 -16.81 -16.71 -34.30
C LEU A 158 -15.53 -17.32 -33.71
N ASP A 159 -14.53 -17.53 -34.57
CA ASP A 159 -13.21 -18.01 -34.13
C ASP A 159 -12.41 -16.88 -33.46
N TYR A 160 -12.38 -16.86 -32.13
CA TYR A 160 -11.81 -15.75 -31.35
C TYR A 160 -10.30 -15.62 -31.42
N THR A 161 -9.60 -16.58 -32.03
CA THR A 161 -8.16 -16.71 -31.96
C THR A 161 -7.42 -15.56 -32.66
N GLU A 162 -7.95 -15.03 -33.77
CA GLU A 162 -7.26 -14.01 -34.59
C GLU A 162 -8.14 -12.78 -34.93
N ILE A 163 -9.43 -12.81 -34.61
CA ILE A 163 -10.40 -11.79 -35.06
C ILE A 163 -10.13 -10.40 -34.47
N PHE A 164 -9.42 -10.31 -33.34
CA PHE A 164 -9.18 -9.04 -32.66
C PHE A 164 -7.73 -8.56 -32.73
N ASP A 165 -6.82 -9.35 -33.29
CA ASP A 165 -5.38 -9.08 -33.27
C ASP A 165 -5.00 -7.77 -33.98
N ASP A 166 -5.64 -7.44 -35.10
CA ASP A 166 -5.40 -6.20 -35.84
C ASP A 166 -5.85 -4.95 -35.05
N ILE A 167 -6.97 -5.06 -34.34
CA ILE A 167 -7.49 -4.00 -33.48
C ILE A 167 -6.59 -3.84 -32.25
N PHE A 168 -6.20 -4.95 -31.64
CA PHE A 168 -5.35 -4.98 -30.45
C PHE A 168 -3.94 -4.44 -30.76
N GLN A 169 -3.31 -4.82 -31.86
CA GLN A 169 -2.00 -4.27 -32.26
C GLN A 169 -2.06 -2.75 -32.50
N LYS A 170 -3.18 -2.23 -33.02
CA LYS A 170 -3.35 -0.80 -33.29
C LYS A 170 -3.51 0.03 -32.00
N TYR A 171 -4.29 -0.44 -31.04
CA TYR A 171 -4.72 0.35 -29.87
C TYR A 171 -4.05 -0.05 -28.55
N LEU A 172 -3.48 -1.26 -28.45
CA LEU A 172 -2.89 -1.82 -27.23
C LEU A 172 -1.36 -1.95 -27.36
N LYS A 173 -0.66 -1.84 -26.22
CA LYS A 173 0.75 -2.16 -26.07
C LYS A 173 0.97 -3.65 -25.76
N SER A 174 0.08 -4.22 -24.93
CA SER A 174 0.08 -5.64 -24.55
C SER A 174 -1.37 -6.10 -24.39
N PHE A 175 -1.64 -7.36 -24.73
CA PHE A 175 -2.92 -8.02 -24.55
C PHE A 175 -2.69 -9.49 -24.22
N GLU A 176 -3.33 -9.98 -23.17
CA GLU A 176 -3.27 -11.37 -22.73
C GLU A 176 -4.68 -11.86 -22.42
N LEU A 177 -5.02 -13.06 -22.91
CA LEU A 177 -6.32 -13.69 -22.63
C LEU A 177 -6.27 -14.35 -21.25
N ALA A 178 -7.02 -13.81 -20.30
CA ALA A 178 -7.01 -14.28 -18.91
C ALA A 178 -8.08 -15.34 -18.61
N GLU A 179 -9.25 -15.24 -19.25
CA GLU A 179 -10.35 -16.18 -19.01
C GLU A 179 -11.24 -16.31 -20.26
N VAL A 180 -11.72 -17.54 -20.52
CA VAL A 180 -12.77 -17.84 -21.49
C VAL A 180 -13.91 -18.54 -20.77
N LYS A 181 -15.12 -18.00 -20.88
CA LYS A 181 -16.31 -18.56 -20.20
C LYS A 181 -17.49 -18.66 -21.15
N THR A 182 -18.15 -19.80 -21.21
CA THR A 182 -19.43 -19.95 -21.92
C THR A 182 -20.57 -19.29 -21.15
N THR A 183 -21.48 -18.65 -21.88
CA THR A 183 -22.66 -17.96 -21.37
C THR A 183 -23.87 -18.28 -22.25
N ASN A 184 -25.09 -18.08 -21.73
CA ASN A 184 -26.34 -18.42 -22.42
C ASN A 184 -26.38 -19.86 -22.95
N MET A 185 -26.25 -20.85 -22.05
CA MET A 185 -26.36 -22.27 -22.37
C MET A 185 -25.37 -22.75 -23.45
N GLY A 186 -24.19 -22.13 -23.53
CA GLY A 186 -23.13 -22.50 -24.48
C GLY A 186 -23.07 -21.66 -25.74
N SER A 187 -24.14 -20.92 -26.08
CA SER A 187 -24.25 -20.18 -27.34
C SER A 187 -23.34 -18.96 -27.50
N LEU A 188 -22.81 -18.42 -26.39
CA LEU A 188 -21.94 -17.24 -26.39
C LEU A 188 -20.68 -17.50 -25.57
N PHE A 189 -19.52 -17.06 -26.06
CA PHE A 189 -18.30 -17.01 -25.27
C PHE A 189 -18.06 -15.60 -24.72
N ARG A 190 -17.73 -15.52 -23.44
CA ARG A 190 -17.24 -14.33 -22.77
C ARG A 190 -15.74 -14.45 -22.60
N LEU A 191 -15.01 -13.61 -23.32
CA LEU A 191 -13.56 -13.51 -23.29
C LEU A 191 -13.17 -12.37 -22.36
N THR A 192 -12.26 -12.64 -21.44
CA THR A 192 -11.69 -11.64 -20.52
C THR A 192 -10.22 -11.46 -20.85
N TYR A 193 -9.86 -10.29 -21.36
CA TYR A 193 -8.48 -9.92 -21.66
C TYR A 193 -7.93 -8.97 -20.60
N GLN A 194 -6.66 -9.14 -20.24
CA GLN A 194 -5.85 -8.14 -19.56
C GLN A 194 -5.09 -7.36 -20.62
N VAL A 195 -5.31 -6.05 -20.67
CA VAL A 195 -4.80 -5.20 -21.75
C VAL A 195 -4.14 -3.94 -21.22
N VAL A 196 -3.11 -3.50 -21.94
CA VAL A 196 -2.40 -2.25 -21.67
C VAL A 196 -2.62 -1.32 -22.84
N VAL A 197 -3.28 -0.19 -22.62
CA VAL A 197 -3.62 0.76 -23.69
C VAL A 197 -2.43 1.66 -24.03
N LYS A 198 -2.27 2.02 -25.31
CA LYS A 198 -1.32 3.05 -25.73
C LYS A 198 -1.76 4.45 -25.26
N GLU A 199 -0.80 5.32 -24.95
CA GLU A 199 -1.09 6.70 -24.54
C GLU A 199 -1.74 7.49 -25.69
N GLY A 200 -2.82 8.22 -25.40
CA GLY A 200 -3.51 9.06 -26.39
C GLY A 200 -4.54 8.35 -27.28
N VAL A 201 -4.89 7.09 -26.98
CA VAL A 201 -5.92 6.36 -27.75
C VAL A 201 -7.33 6.80 -27.37
N ALA A 202 -8.15 7.09 -28.39
CA ALA A 202 -9.58 7.28 -28.22
C ALA A 202 -10.26 5.93 -27.91
N GLU A 203 -10.44 5.63 -26.62
CA GLU A 203 -11.09 4.40 -26.11
C GLU A 203 -12.40 4.10 -26.85
N LYS A 204 -13.19 5.13 -27.16
CA LYS A 204 -14.43 5.02 -27.93
C LYS A 204 -14.23 4.42 -29.33
N LYS A 205 -13.19 4.84 -30.06
CA LYS A 205 -12.89 4.31 -31.41
C LYS A 205 -12.47 2.85 -31.37
N MET A 206 -11.77 2.43 -30.31
CA MET A 206 -11.41 1.03 -30.10
C MET A 206 -12.67 0.21 -29.82
N MET A 207 -13.55 0.68 -28.91
CA MET A 207 -14.81 -0.01 -28.61
C MET A 207 -15.70 -0.14 -29.86
N ASP A 208 -15.81 0.93 -30.66
CA ASP A 208 -16.61 0.90 -31.90
C ASP A 208 -16.03 -0.10 -32.92
N ALA A 209 -14.71 -0.20 -33.05
CA ALA A 209 -14.07 -1.20 -33.92
C ALA A 209 -14.33 -2.64 -33.46
N ILE A 210 -14.30 -2.90 -32.15
CA ILE A 210 -14.63 -4.22 -31.59
C ILE A 210 -16.11 -4.54 -31.81
N ARG A 211 -17.01 -3.56 -31.67
CA ARG A 211 -18.47 -3.74 -31.90
C ARG A 211 -18.78 -4.21 -33.31
N VAL A 212 -18.06 -3.70 -34.31
CA VAL A 212 -18.26 -4.11 -35.72
C VAL A 212 -17.96 -5.60 -35.91
N ARG A 213 -16.92 -6.12 -35.25
CA ARG A 213 -16.53 -7.55 -35.37
C ARG A 213 -17.30 -8.48 -34.46
N ASN A 214 -17.71 -8.00 -33.30
CA ASN A 214 -18.40 -8.77 -32.28
C ASN A 214 -19.93 -8.90 -32.49
N GLY A 215 -20.44 -8.55 -33.68
CA GLY A 215 -21.88 -8.54 -33.94
C GLY A 215 -22.68 -7.59 -33.04
N ASN A 216 -22.04 -6.52 -32.55
CA ASN A 216 -22.59 -5.55 -31.58
C ASN A 216 -23.06 -6.16 -30.24
N LEU A 217 -22.50 -7.31 -29.85
CA LEU A 217 -22.70 -7.89 -28.53
C LEU A 217 -21.96 -7.10 -27.43
N GLU A 218 -22.28 -7.41 -26.18
CA GLU A 218 -21.81 -6.68 -25.01
C GLU A 218 -20.27 -6.64 -24.91
N ILE A 219 -19.74 -5.43 -24.72
CA ILE A 219 -18.32 -5.16 -24.45
C ILE A 219 -18.25 -4.30 -23.20
N SER A 220 -17.45 -4.72 -22.23
CA SER A 220 -17.15 -3.92 -21.05
C SER A 220 -15.66 -3.67 -20.94
N PHE A 221 -15.32 -2.43 -20.61
CA PHE A 221 -13.94 -2.00 -20.43
C PHE A 221 -13.79 -1.43 -19.03
N SER A 222 -12.99 -2.10 -18.20
CA SER A 222 -12.80 -1.70 -16.82
C SER A 222 -11.77 -0.58 -16.71
N ARG A 223 -11.88 0.20 -15.63
CA ARG A 223 -10.76 1.02 -15.15
C ARG A 223 -9.55 0.10 -14.85
N PRO A 224 -8.32 0.65 -14.89
CA PRO A 224 -7.13 -0.12 -14.57
C PRO A 224 -7.33 -0.84 -13.23
N LEU A 225 -7.15 -2.15 -13.26
CA LEU A 225 -7.17 -2.99 -12.07
C LEU A 225 -5.86 -2.68 -11.35
N ASN A 226 -5.92 -1.90 -10.28
CA ASN A 226 -4.84 -1.94 -9.32
C ASN A 226 -4.90 -3.33 -8.69
N HIS A 227 -3.91 -4.18 -8.98
CA HIS A 227 -3.77 -5.52 -8.42
C HIS A 227 -3.72 -5.55 -6.87
N ASN A 228 -3.80 -4.38 -6.21
CA ASN A 228 -3.84 -4.20 -4.76
C ASN A 228 -5.27 -4.14 -4.16
N GLU A 229 -6.34 -4.33 -4.94
CA GLU A 229 -7.73 -4.33 -4.42
C GLU A 229 -8.38 -5.74 -4.34
N LEU A 230 -7.58 -6.80 -4.23
CA LEU A 230 -8.06 -8.16 -3.91
C LEU A 230 -7.68 -8.56 -2.47
#